data_AF-A0A957WR84-F1
#
_entry.id   AF-A0A957WR84-F1
#
_cell.length_a   1.000
_cell.length_b   1.000
_cell.length_c   1.000
_cell.angle_alpha   90.00
_cell.angle_beta   90.00
_cell.angle_gamma   90.00
#
_symmetry.space_group_name_H-M   'P 1'
#
loop_
_entity.id
_entity.type
_entity.pdbx_description
1 polymer ?
#
loop_
_entity_poly.entity_id
_entity_poly.type
_entity_poly.pdbx_seq_one_letter_code
_entity_poly.pdbx_strand_id
1 'polypeptide(L)'
;QTISSERTVMSYRISKRGSDFLIESAVADEPWQQLRVAHLHQLTEPIEVGMYACSPIGQNFWCRFARLEIGENGWFYEAEATP
;
A
#
# COMPACT_ATOMS: atom_id res chain seq x y z
N GLN A 1 -10.11 -6.06 -9.52
CA GLN A 1 -10.74 -6.69 -8.35
C GLN A 1 -12.02 -5.95 -8.05
N THR A 2 -13.11 -6.66 -7.78
CA THR A 2 -14.37 -6.04 -7.34
C THR A 2 -14.38 -6.07 -5.82
N ILE A 3 -14.51 -4.90 -5.19
CA ILE A 3 -14.61 -4.76 -3.73
C ILE A 3 -16.06 -4.47 -3.43
N SER A 4 -16.64 -5.26 -2.53
CA SER A 4 -18.04 -5.12 -2.19
C SER A 4 -18.30 -3.94 -1.24
N SER A 5 -19.47 -3.32 -1.38
CA SER A 5 -19.83 -2.08 -0.66
C SER A 5 -20.04 -2.27 0.84
N GLU A 6 -20.20 -3.50 1.32
CA GLU A 6 -20.27 -3.79 2.77
C GLU A 6 -18.90 -3.71 3.47
N ARG A 7 -17.80 -3.66 2.72
CA ARG A 7 -16.46 -3.54 3.29
C ARG A 7 -16.24 -2.11 3.77
N THR A 8 -16.08 -1.93 5.08
CA THR A 8 -15.89 -0.62 5.74
C THR A 8 -14.47 -0.41 6.27
N VAL A 9 -13.63 -1.45 6.22
CA VAL A 9 -12.24 -1.44 6.71
C VAL A 9 -11.32 -2.06 5.67
N MET A 10 -10.19 -1.41 5.43
CA MET A 10 -9.15 -1.87 4.51
C MET A 10 -7.78 -1.59 5.11
N SER A 11 -6.85 -2.50 4.86
CA SER A 11 -5.43 -2.34 5.17
C SER A 11 -4.63 -2.19 3.87
N TYR A 12 -3.63 -1.31 3.89
CA TYR A 12 -2.70 -1.11 2.78
C TYR A 12 -1.28 -1.26 3.29
N ARG A 13 -0.42 -1.85 2.47
CA ARG A 13 1.02 -1.98 2.73
C ARG A 13 1.78 -1.53 1.49
N ILE A 14 2.82 -0.74 1.71
CA ILE A 14 3.69 -0.23 0.66
C ILE A 14 5.12 -0.62 1.02
N SER A 15 5.79 -1.30 0.11
CA SER A 15 7.18 -1.77 0.26
C SER A 15 8.05 -1.13 -0.81
N LYS A 16 9.19 -0.55 -0.43
CA LYS A 16 10.09 0.18 -1.34
C LYS A 16 11.35 -0.61 -1.63
N ARG A 17 11.71 -0.76 -2.91
CA ARG A 17 13.01 -1.28 -3.35
C ARG A 17 13.61 -0.39 -4.42
N GLY A 18 14.69 0.32 -4.09
CA GLY A 18 15.23 1.34 -4.98
C GLY A 18 14.15 2.40 -5.27
N SER A 19 13.80 2.57 -6.55
CA SER A 19 12.70 3.43 -7.01
C SER A 19 11.40 2.67 -7.30
N ASP A 20 11.36 1.36 -7.06
CA ASP A 20 10.16 0.54 -7.24
C ASP A 20 9.39 0.39 -5.93
N PHE A 21 8.06 0.41 -6.04
CA PHE A 21 7.14 0.30 -4.93
C PHE A 21 6.15 -0.82 -5.20
N LEU A 22 6.11 -1.80 -4.31
CA LEU A 22 5.07 -2.82 -4.23
C LEU A 22 3.94 -2.28 -3.34
N ILE A 23 2.72 -2.30 -3.86
CA ILE A 23 1.51 -1.89 -3.17
C ILE A 23 0.61 -3.12 -3.03
N GLU A 24 0.24 -3.42 -1.80
CA GLU A 24 -0.62 -4.53 -1.44
C GLU A 24 -1.81 -4.04 -0.61
N SER A 25 -2.86 -4.84 -0.57
CA SER A 25 -4.01 -4.57 0.28
C SER A 25 -4.61 -5.85 0.86
N ALA A 26 -5.26 -5.71 2.00
CA ALA A 26 -5.94 -6.78 2.71
C ALA A 26 -7.25 -6.26 3.29
N VAL A 27 -8.24 -7.15 3.41
CA VAL A 27 -9.54 -6.84 4.02
C VAL A 27 -9.71 -7.67 5.27
N ALA A 28 -9.82 -7.00 6.42
CA ALA A 28 -9.87 -7.65 7.72
C ALA A 28 -8.75 -8.70 7.87
N ASP A 29 -9.11 -9.97 7.97
CA ASP A 29 -8.20 -11.11 8.17
C ASP A 29 -7.81 -11.82 6.85
N GLU A 30 -8.17 -11.27 5.70
CA GLU A 30 -7.77 -11.81 4.39
C GLU A 30 -6.26 -11.62 4.14
N PRO A 31 -5.61 -12.56 3.43
CA PRO A 31 -4.20 -12.44 3.09
C PRO A 31 -3.93 -11.22 2.19
N TRP A 32 -2.76 -10.62 2.35
CA TRP A 32 -2.28 -9.53 1.49
C TRP A 32 -2.33 -9.93 0.02
N GLN A 33 -2.96 -9.09 -0.79
CA GLN A 33 -3.04 -9.24 -2.25
C GLN A 33 -2.27 -8.10 -2.91
N GLN A 34 -1.41 -8.45 -3.87
CA GLN A 34 -0.72 -7.47 -4.70
C GLN A 34 -1.74 -6.67 -5.52
N LEU A 35 -1.69 -5.34 -5.38
CA LEU A 35 -2.46 -4.43 -6.22
C LEU A 35 -1.64 -3.94 -7.41
N ARG A 36 -0.40 -3.50 -7.16
CA ARG A 36 0.46 -2.91 -8.19
C ARG A 36 1.93 -2.94 -7.77
N VAL A 37 2.82 -3.10 -8.74
CA VAL A 37 4.22 -2.67 -8.63
C VAL A 37 4.39 -1.44 -9.55
N ALA A 38 4.99 -0.37 -9.04
CA ALA A 38 5.16 0.88 -9.77
C ALA A 38 6.56 1.46 -9.58
N HIS A 39 7.09 2.09 -10.64
CA HIS A 39 8.37 2.77 -10.62
C HIS A 39 8.19 4.29 -10.45
N LEU A 40 8.74 4.86 -9.39
CA LEU A 40 8.76 6.31 -9.18
C LEU A 40 9.96 6.92 -9.89
N HIS A 41 9.71 7.57 -11.02
CA HIS A 41 10.76 8.04 -11.94
C HIS A 41 11.65 9.13 -11.33
N GLN A 42 11.08 9.94 -10.44
CA GLN A 42 11.78 11.00 -9.72
C GLN A 42 11.64 10.74 -8.23
N LEU A 43 12.56 9.93 -7.70
CA LEU A 43 12.67 9.68 -6.28
C LEU A 43 13.54 10.79 -5.66
N THR A 44 12.98 11.57 -4.75
CA THR A 44 13.74 12.52 -3.93
C THR A 44 14.03 11.92 -2.56
N GLU A 45 15.20 12.20 -2.01
CA GLU A 45 15.55 11.83 -0.64
C GLU A 45 15.70 13.11 0.18
N PRO A 46 15.00 13.26 1.33
CA PRO A 46 14.07 12.30 1.93
C PRO A 46 12.75 12.15 1.15
N ILE A 47 12.11 10.99 1.27
CA ILE A 47 10.79 10.71 0.68
C ILE A 47 9.71 11.12 1.66
N GLU A 48 8.74 11.88 1.17
CA GLU A 48 7.53 12.20 1.91
C GLU A 48 6.51 11.09 1.72
N VAL A 49 6.05 10.51 2.83
CA VAL A 49 5.02 9.47 2.85
C VAL A 49 3.92 9.90 3.80
N GLY A 50 2.68 9.79 3.35
CA GLY A 50 1.52 10.20 4.13
C GLY A 50 0.25 9.52 3.67
N MET A 51 -0.80 9.72 4.44
CA MET A 51 -2.13 9.25 4.12
C MET A 51 -2.91 10.36 3.42
N TYR A 52 -3.67 9.97 2.41
CA TYR A 52 -4.50 10.90 1.64
C TYR A 52 -5.91 10.35 1.52
N ALA A 53 -6.89 11.22 1.71
CA ALA A 53 -8.30 10.94 1.50
C ALA A 53 -8.92 12.10 0.75
N CYS A 54 -9.76 11.80 -0.25
CA CYS A 54 -10.49 12.80 -0.99
C CYS A 54 -11.88 12.31 -1.38
N SER A 55 -12.83 13.23 -1.51
CA SER A 55 -14.16 12.97 -2.04
C SER A 55 -14.38 13.83 -3.29
N PRO A 56 -14.03 13.32 -4.49
CA PRO A 56 -14.08 14.12 -5.70
C PRO A 56 -15.49 14.45 -6.18
N ILE A 57 -16.52 13.69 -5.75
CA ILE A 57 -17.89 13.78 -6.29
C ILE A 57 -18.91 14.28 -5.25
N GLY A 58 -18.56 14.47 -3.97
CA GLY A 58 -19.59 14.79 -2.97
C GLY A 58 -19.09 15.37 -1.65
N GLN A 59 -20.07 15.65 -0.79
CA GLN A 59 -19.90 16.09 0.59
C GLN A 59 -20.15 14.91 1.53
N ASN A 60 -19.57 14.92 2.73
CA ASN A 60 -19.78 13.94 3.81
C ASN A 60 -19.11 12.55 3.65
N PHE A 61 -18.02 12.43 2.87
CA PHE A 61 -17.13 11.27 3.03
C PHE A 61 -16.31 11.43 4.31
N TRP A 62 -16.42 10.46 5.22
CA TRP A 62 -15.62 10.39 6.43
C TRP A 62 -14.83 9.09 6.43
N CYS A 63 -13.52 9.20 6.59
CA CYS A 63 -12.67 8.05 6.85
C CYS A 63 -11.81 8.31 8.08
N ARG A 64 -11.48 7.23 8.79
CA ARG A 64 -10.55 7.26 9.92
C ARG A 64 -9.41 6.31 9.62
N PHE A 65 -8.21 6.84 9.69
CA PHE A 65 -7.01 6.01 9.67
C PHE A 65 -6.77 5.48 11.08
N ALA A 66 -6.89 4.17 11.26
CA ALA A 66 -6.81 3.54 12.57
C ALA A 66 -5.37 3.25 13.02
N ARG A 67 -4.46 3.06 12.07
CA ARG A 67 -3.07 2.66 12.32
C ARG A 67 -2.19 3.16 11.18
N LEU A 68 -1.00 3.65 11.54
CA LEU A 68 0.12 3.92 10.64
C LEU A 68 1.35 3.26 11.26
N GLU A 69 2.05 2.45 10.48
CA GLU A 69 3.27 1.77 10.90
C GLU A 69 4.33 1.91 9.81
N ILE A 70 5.54 2.29 10.20
CA ILE A 70 6.71 2.36 9.34
C ILE A 70 7.73 1.43 9.98
N GLY A 71 8.17 0.43 9.24
CA GLY A 71 9.04 -0.62 9.76
C GLY A 71 9.97 -1.17 8.68
N GLU A 72 10.59 -2.30 9.01
CA GLU A 72 11.48 -2.99 8.08
C GLU A 72 10.76 -3.42 6.81
N ASN A 73 11.47 -3.36 5.69
CA ASN A 73 10.91 -3.75 4.41
C ASN A 73 10.89 -5.27 4.27
N GLY A 74 9.69 -5.86 4.20
CA GLY A 74 9.48 -7.30 4.01
C GLY A 74 9.50 -7.79 2.56
N TRP A 75 9.73 -6.91 1.58
CA TRP A 75 9.76 -7.28 0.15
C TRP A 75 11.15 -7.79 -0.27
N PHE A 76 11.38 -9.09 -0.07
CA PHE A 76 12.60 -9.81 -0.45
C PHE A 76 12.40 -10.63 -1.74
N TYR A 77 13.48 -10.87 -2.48
CA TYR A 77 13.57 -12.00 -3.42
C TYR A 77 14.26 -13.15 -2.67
N GLU A 78 13.79 -14.39 -2.83
CA GLU A 78 14.71 -15.52 -2.71
C GLU A 78 15.75 -15.31 -3.82
N ALA A 79 17.00 -15.05 -3.43
CA ALA A 79 18.10 -15.15 -4.37
C ALA A 79 18.10 -16.59 -4.89
N GLU A 80 18.11 -16.76 -6.21
CA GLU A 80 18.27 -18.07 -6.85
C GLU A 80 19.33 -18.87 -6.09
N ALA A 81 18.94 -20.03 -5.56
CA ALA A 81 19.88 -20.99 -5.03
C ALA A 81 20.90 -21.27 -6.14
N THR A 82 22.11 -20.75 -5.97
CA THR A 82 23.20 -21.00 -6.91
C THR A 82 23.49 -22.49 -6.85
N PRO A 83 23.41 -23.25 -7.97
CA PRO A 83 23.78 -24.66 -7.98
C PRO A 83 25.26 -24.88 -7.69
#